data_AF-A0A9Q2L959-F1
#
_entry.id   AF-A0A9Q2L959-F1
#
_cell.length_a   1.000
_cell.length_b   1.000
_cell.length_c   1.000
_cell.angle_alpha   90.00
_cell.angle_beta   90.00
_cell.angle_gamma   90.00
#
_symmetry.space_group_name_H-M   'P 1'
#
loop_
_entity.id
_entity.type
_entity.pdbx_description
1 polymer ?
#
loop_
_entity_poly.entity_id
_entity_poly.type
_entity_poly.pdbx_seq_one_letter_code
_entity_poly.pdbx_strand_id
1 'polypeptide(L)' 'MAKDKLRIIFNVILVVLVLGYGGFVLFTDYGNATWSFIFVSILIIIGVSRDIIVPKQKSSDENGNS' A
#
# COMPACT_ATOMS: atom_id res chain seq x y z
N MET A 1 7.91 2.31 -17.76
CA MET A 1 8.51 1.01 -17.35
C MET A 1 8.89 0.93 -15.87
N ALA A 2 9.71 1.83 -15.31
CA ALA A 2 10.11 1.73 -13.89
C ALA A 2 8.94 1.95 -12.90
N LYS A 3 7.99 2.84 -13.24
CA LYS A 3 6.80 3.12 -12.43
C LYS A 3 5.86 1.92 -12.26
N ASP A 4 5.69 1.10 -13.30
CA ASP A 4 4.85 -0.11 -13.22
C ASP A 4 5.48 -1.19 -12.34
N LYS A 5 6.80 -1.39 -12.44
CA LYS A 5 7.54 -2.29 -11.55
C LYS A 5 7.41 -1.84 -10.09
N LEU A 6 7.56 -0.55 -9.80
CA LEU A 6 7.35 0.00 -8.46
C LEU A 6 5.92 -0.25 -7.96
N ARG A 7 4.92 -0.04 -8.83
CA ARG A 7 3.51 -0.26 -8.49
C ARG A 7 3.21 -1.72 -8.14
N ILE A 8 3.82 -2.67 -8.86
CA ILE A 8 3.73 -4.12 -8.59
C ILE A 8 4.43 -4.48 -7.28
N ILE A 9 5.66 -4.01 -7.06
CA ILE A 9 6.42 -4.28 -5.83
C ILE A 9 5.65 -3.79 -4.60
N PHE A 10 5.09 -2.58 -4.65
CA PHE A 10 4.24 -2.07 -3.58
C PHE A 10 3.00 -2.93 -3.32
N ASN A 11 2.40 -3.46 -4.39
CA ASN A 11 1.23 -4.33 -4.26
C ASN A 11 1.60 -5.66 -3.59
N VAL A 12 2.74 -6.25 -3.97
CA VAL A 12 3.25 -7.48 -3.34
C VAL A 12 3.57 -7.24 -1.86
N ILE A 13 4.24 -6.13 -1.54
CA ILE A 13 4.54 -5.75 -0.15
C ILE A 13 3.24 -5.63 0.67
N LEU A 14 2.20 -4.97 0.13
CA LEU A 14 0.91 -4.86 0.79
C LEU A 14 0.26 -6.23 1.05
N VAL A 15 0.26 -7.11 0.06
CA VAL A 15 -0.31 -8.46 0.20
C VAL A 15 0.44 -9.25 1.28
N VAL A 16 1.77 -9.21 1.29
CA VAL A 16 2.58 -9.88 2.33
C VAL A 16 2.31 -9.28 3.71
N LEU A 17 2.16 -7.96 3.82
CA LEU A 17 1.83 -7.28 5.08
C LEU A 17 0.46 -7.71 5.63
N VAL A 18 -0.56 -7.79 4.75
CA VAL A 18 -1.91 -8.21 5.13
C VAL A 18 -1.93 -9.68 5.54
N LEU A 19 -1.27 -10.56 4.80
CA LEU A 19 -1.17 -11.97 5.16
C LEU A 19 -0.35 -12.19 6.44
N GLY A 20 0.74 -11.44 6.62
CA GLY A 20 1.58 -11.49 7.81
C GLY A 20 0.82 -11.04 9.06
N TYR A 21 0.10 -9.92 8.99
CA TYR A 21 -0.73 -9.46 10.09
C TYR A 21 -1.94 -10.36 10.34
N GLY A 22 -2.60 -10.85 9.29
CA GLY A 22 -3.69 -11.81 9.41
C GLY A 22 -3.24 -13.09 10.11
N GLY A 23 -2.10 -13.66 9.71
CA GLY A 23 -1.50 -14.80 10.39
C GLY A 23 -1.12 -14.45 11.83
N PHE A 24 -0.48 -13.31 12.06
CA PHE A 24 -0.09 -12.86 13.40
C PHE A 24 -1.31 -12.75 14.33
N VAL A 25 -2.41 -12.16 13.89
CA VAL A 25 -3.67 -12.06 14.66
C VAL A 25 -4.31 -13.43 14.90
N LEU A 26 -4.20 -14.37 13.96
CA LEU A 26 -4.74 -15.72 14.13
C LEU A 26 -3.94 -16.57 15.14
N PHE A 27 -2.63 -16.37 15.22
CA PHE A 27 -1.74 -17.13 16.11
C PHE A 27 -1.45 -16.45 17.44
N THR A 28 -1.78 -15.17 17.57
CA THR A 28 -1.52 -14.41 18.79
C THR A 28 -2.83 -13.81 19.30
N ASP A 29 -3.06 -13.88 20.61
CA ASP A 29 -4.22 -13.25 21.27
C ASP A 29 -4.11 -11.71 21.31
N TYR A 30 -3.20 -11.14 20.50
CA TYR A 30 -2.97 -9.72 20.29
C TYR A 30 -3.94 -9.11 19.26
N GLY A 31 -5.09 -9.77 19.01
CA GLY A 31 -6.23 -9.25 18.26
C GLY A 31 -6.98 -8.13 18.99
N ASN A 32 -6.26 -7.20 19.62
CA ASN A 32 -6.83 -6.05 20.31
C ASN A 32 -6.93 -4.86 19.36
N ALA A 33 -8.00 -4.06 19.50
CA ALA A 33 -8.29 -2.89 18.67
C ALA A 33 -7.09 -1.94 18.54
N THR A 34 -6.27 -1.80 19.59
CA THR A 34 -5.04 -0.99 19.58
C THR A 34 -4.03 -1.47 18.52
N TRP A 35 -3.80 -2.78 18.42
CA TRP A 35 -2.84 -3.35 17.45
C TRP A 35 -3.38 -3.27 16.03
N SER A 36 -4.70 -3.42 15.86
CA SER A 36 -5.34 -3.20 14.56
C SER A 36 -5.27 -1.74 14.14
N PHE A 37 -5.40 -0.78 15.07
CA PHE A 37 -5.27 0.64 14.77
C PHE A 37 -3.86 1.02 14.33
N ILE A 38 -2.84 0.45 14.99
CA ILE A 38 -1.42 0.63 14.62
C ILE A 38 -1.19 0.06 13.21
N PHE A 39 -1.71 -1.13 12.92
CA PHE A 39 -1.59 -1.75 11.61
C PHE A 39 -2.25 -0.93 10.50
N VAL A 40 -3.48 -0.45 10.70
CA VAL A 40 -4.19 0.41 9.75
C VAL A 40 -3.43 1.73 9.54
N SER A 41 -2.88 2.31 10.59
CA SER A 41 -2.06 3.54 10.48
C SER A 41 -0.82 3.32 9.61
N ILE A 42 -0.13 2.19 9.75
CA ILE A 42 1.01 1.82 8.90
C ILE A 42 0.57 1.65 7.44
N LEU A 43 -0.56 1.00 7.18
CA LEU A 43 -1.10 0.85 5.83
C LEU A 43 -1.42 2.21 5.19
N ILE A 44 -2.00 3.15 5.96
CA ILE A 44 -2.27 4.51 5.47
C ILE A 44 -0.97 5.23 5.12
N ILE A 45 0.05 5.18 5.98
CA ILE A 45 1.36 5.80 5.72
C ILE A 45 2.00 5.23 4.46
N ILE A 46 1.95 3.90 4.28
CA ILE A 46 2.47 3.24 3.07
C ILE A 46 1.65 3.65 1.83
N GLY A 47 0.33 3.72 1.95
CA GLY A 47 -0.56 4.14 0.87
C GLY A 47 -0.29 5.58 0.42
N VAL A 48 -0.17 6.51 1.38
CA VAL A 48 0.17 7.92 1.11
C VAL A 48 1.58 8.04 0.55
N SER A 49 2.56 7.32 1.11
CA SER A 49 3.94 7.30 0.59
C SER A 49 3.99 6.79 -0.84
N ARG A 50 3.21 5.75 -1.16
CA ARG A 50 3.07 5.23 -2.52
C ARG A 50 2.50 6.30 -3.46
N ASP A 51 1.49 7.05 -3.02
CA ASP A 51 0.85 8.09 -3.83
C ASP A 51 1.75 9.33 -4.00
N ILE A 52 2.69 9.58 -3.08
CA ILE A 52 3.72 10.62 -3.25
C ILE A 52 4.84 10.17 -4.20
N ILE A 53 5.30 8.91 -4.10
CA ILE A 53 6.42 8.37 -4.91
C ILE A 53 5.96 8.02 -6.33
N VAL A 54 4.78 7.43 -6.44
CA VAL A 54 4.10 7.14 -7.70
C VAL A 54 2.76 7.83 -7.62
N PRO A 55 2.71 9.18 -7.75
CA PRO A 55 1.45 9.85 -7.96
C PRO A 55 0.82 9.12 -9.13
N LYS A 56 -0.41 8.63 -8.92
CA LYS A 56 -1.27 8.24 -10.03
C LYS A 56 -1.08 9.36 -11.04
N GLN A 57 -0.42 9.08 -12.16
CA GLN A 57 -0.46 9.97 -13.29
C GLN A 57 -1.96 10.07 -13.53
N LYS A 58 -2.55 11.19 -13.09
CA LYS A 58 -3.77 11.69 -13.64
C LYS A 58 -3.49 11.58 -15.13
N SER A 59 -4.25 10.75 -15.84
CA SER A 59 -4.29 10.95 -17.27
C SER A 59 -4.86 12.36 -17.40
N SER A 60 -3.96 13.34 -17.48
CA SER A 60 -4.13 14.35 -18.49
C SER A 60 -4.01 13.54 -19.76
N ASP A 61 -5.16 13.02 -20.18
CA ASP A 61 -5.40 12.70 -21.56
C ASP A 61 -4.89 13.91 -22.34
N GLU A 62 -3.78 13.68 -23.04
CA GLU A 62 -3.81 13.83 -24.48
C GLU A 62 -4.37 15.18 -24.95
N ASN A 63 -3.61 16.25 -24.75
CA ASN A 63 -3.56 17.28 -25.77
C ASN A 63 -2.16 17.30 -26.37
N GLY A 64 -2.02 16.46 -27.39
CA GLY A 64 -0.86 16.43 -28.25
C GLY A 64 -0.64 17.81 -28.87
N ASN A 65 0.64 18.19 -28.87
CA ASN A 65 1.26 19.12 -29.78
C ASN A 65 0.61 19.16 -31.19
N SER A 66 -0.02 20.29 -31.50
CA SER A 66 0.08 20.99 -32.80
C SER A 66 -0.33 22.45 -32.64
#